data_AF-A0A3D5N3K4-F1
#
_entry.id   AF-A0A3D5N3K4-F1
#
_cell.length_a   1.000
_cell.length_b   1.000
_cell.length_c   1.000
_cell.angle_alpha   90.00
_cell.angle_beta   90.00
_cell.angle_gamma   90.00
#
_symmetry.space_group_name_H-M   'P 1'
#
loop_
_entity.id
_entity.type
_entity.pdbx_description
1 polymer ?
#
loop_
_entity_poly.entity_id
_entity_poly.type
_entity_poly.pdbx_seq_one_letter_code
_entity_poly.pdbx_strand_id
1 'polypeptide(L)'
;MRNDMFSVLRRSPFSITQTRRFAVRICGMVACLMMLSVVFPNVAQAFSDEELRNIAEQLNDKSSTKQVAIIEEMAADGDPRVAPILKAMLEGDLYVRDSDEHVVIATKKGKVYTHIDIISGEEAGESSSKELDKIKVNNRLRGALRDALATLNLFSPDHAVRTAAVEQIMDARDPEMLPLLLRAIEREDDETLLARMNLARATMALAAGENAEERLAAIDVLASETTPQIRAVLSQFVASAEVDGIEPEVVAAAQDALDDVEGRLSNWQTLGDVYRGISLGSVLLLAAVGLAITFGVMGVINMAHGEMIMIGAYTTFVVQQILSSVLPSGSPWSLIIAVPAAFLVAGMIGVVIERCVIRFLYGRPLETLLATWGVSLVLQQATRTIFGATNQQVTAPDFMSGAIEFSTGLVLTYNRLWII
;
A
#
# COMPACT_ATOMS: atom_id res chain seq x y z
N MET A 1 -70.80 -60.44 21.17
CA MET A 1 -69.61 -59.67 21.61
C MET A 1 -68.90 -59.17 20.36
N ARG A 2 -68.79 -57.84 20.22
CA ARG A 2 -67.85 -57.04 19.39
C ARG A 2 -67.88 -57.16 17.85
N ASN A 3 -68.57 -56.18 17.27
CA ASN A 3 -68.08 -55.17 16.30
C ASN A 3 -66.90 -55.46 15.38
N ASP A 4 -67.23 -55.24 14.10
CA ASP A 4 -66.55 -54.36 13.15
C ASP A 4 -65.47 -54.96 12.21
N MET A 5 -65.92 -55.02 10.95
CA MET A 5 -65.36 -54.17 9.89
C MET A 5 -64.22 -54.79 9.10
N PHE A 6 -64.59 -55.70 8.20
CA PHE A 6 -63.87 -55.89 6.94
C PHE A 6 -64.82 -55.90 5.74
N SER A 7 -64.42 -55.10 4.76
CA SER A 7 -64.69 -55.22 3.33
C SER A 7 -66.13 -54.99 2.87
N VAL A 8 -66.32 -53.90 2.14
CA VAL A 8 -66.50 -53.88 0.67
C VAL A 8 -66.97 -52.46 0.29
N LEU A 9 -66.63 -52.01 -0.94
CA LEU A 9 -66.96 -50.75 -1.65
C LEU A 9 -65.74 -49.81 -1.77
N ARG A 10 -65.41 -49.15 -2.88
CA ARG A 10 -65.86 -49.11 -4.27
C ARG A 10 -64.84 -48.25 -5.04
N ARG A 11 -64.62 -48.59 -6.32
CA ARG A 11 -64.46 -47.72 -7.52
C ARG A 11 -63.35 -46.65 -7.59
N SER A 12 -62.54 -46.79 -8.66
CA SER A 12 -61.83 -45.73 -9.41
C SER A 12 -62.75 -44.55 -9.81
N PRO A 13 -62.26 -43.30 -10.07
CA PRO A 13 -61.40 -43.00 -11.23
C PRO A 13 -60.37 -41.85 -11.07
N PHE A 14 -59.52 -41.74 -12.08
CA PHE A 14 -58.57 -40.66 -12.40
C PHE A 14 -59.03 -39.25 -11.99
N SER A 15 -58.12 -38.49 -11.35
CA SER A 15 -58.33 -37.09 -10.95
C SER A 15 -57.27 -36.17 -11.58
N ILE A 16 -57.77 -35.17 -12.30
CA ILE A 16 -57.14 -34.12 -13.13
C ILE A 16 -56.26 -33.12 -12.34
N THR A 17 -55.83 -33.46 -11.13
CA THR A 17 -55.17 -32.53 -10.19
C THR A 17 -53.64 -32.55 -10.23
N GLN A 18 -53.02 -33.59 -10.81
CA GLN A 18 -51.55 -33.73 -10.81
C GLN A 18 -50.86 -32.97 -11.96
N THR A 19 -51.51 -32.84 -13.13
CA THR A 19 -50.96 -32.11 -14.29
C THR A 19 -50.95 -30.59 -14.10
N ARG A 20 -51.90 -30.02 -13.34
CA ARG A 20 -51.92 -28.58 -13.04
C ARG A 20 -50.76 -28.13 -12.14
N ARG A 21 -50.35 -28.95 -11.17
CA ARG A 21 -49.23 -28.62 -10.26
C ARG A 21 -47.87 -28.70 -10.94
N PHE A 22 -47.72 -29.54 -11.97
CA PHE A 22 -46.49 -29.62 -12.76
C PHE A 22 -46.38 -28.45 -13.76
N ALA A 23 -47.50 -28.08 -14.41
CA ALA A 23 -47.54 -26.93 -15.31
C ALA A 23 -47.28 -25.58 -14.60
N VAL A 24 -47.81 -25.39 -13.39
CA VAL A 24 -47.56 -24.17 -12.59
C VAL A 24 -46.11 -24.09 -12.11
N ARG A 25 -45.46 -25.22 -11.82
CA ARG A 25 -44.04 -25.26 -11.43
C ARG A 25 -43.10 -25.00 -12.62
N ILE A 26 -43.44 -25.46 -13.82
CA ILE A 26 -42.69 -25.15 -15.04
C ILE A 26 -42.89 -23.69 -15.45
N CYS A 27 -44.13 -23.15 -15.38
CA CYS A 27 -44.36 -21.72 -15.62
C CYS A 27 -43.68 -20.83 -14.58
N GLY A 28 -43.64 -21.23 -13.31
CA GLY A 28 -42.89 -20.52 -12.27
C GLY A 28 -41.37 -20.57 -12.47
N MET A 29 -40.84 -21.70 -12.92
CA MET A 29 -39.40 -21.85 -13.20
C MET A 29 -38.98 -21.10 -14.48
N VAL A 30 -39.83 -21.04 -15.51
CA VAL A 30 -39.61 -20.22 -16.72
C VAL A 30 -39.79 -18.72 -16.42
N ALA A 31 -40.71 -18.34 -15.53
CA ALA A 31 -40.84 -16.95 -15.07
C ALA A 31 -39.66 -16.50 -14.19
N CYS A 32 -39.09 -17.38 -13.36
CA CYS A 32 -37.84 -17.10 -12.63
C CYS A 32 -36.61 -17.06 -13.55
N LEU A 33 -36.57 -17.86 -14.61
CA LEU A 33 -35.50 -17.78 -15.63
C LEU A 33 -35.65 -16.56 -16.56
N MET A 34 -36.88 -16.07 -16.81
CA MET A 34 -37.13 -14.83 -17.54
C MET A 34 -36.98 -13.57 -16.68
N MET A 35 -37.17 -13.65 -15.35
CA MET A 35 -36.84 -12.55 -14.43
C MET A 35 -35.33 -12.44 -14.14
N LEU A 36 -34.53 -13.45 -14.47
CA LEU A 36 -33.07 -13.37 -14.41
C LEU A 36 -32.45 -12.74 -15.67
N SER A 37 -33.26 -12.45 -16.68
CA SER A 37 -32.83 -11.72 -17.87
C SER A 37 -33.35 -10.28 -17.80
N VAL A 38 -32.40 -9.35 -17.77
CA VAL A 38 -32.56 -7.89 -17.94
C VAL A 38 -32.87 -7.11 -16.65
N VAL A 39 -31.93 -7.15 -15.71
CA VAL A 39 -31.38 -5.90 -15.16
C VAL A 39 -29.89 -5.94 -15.44
N PHE A 40 -29.52 -5.67 -16.69
CA PHE A 40 -28.16 -5.23 -16.93
C PHE A 40 -28.08 -3.83 -16.31
N PRO A 41 -27.10 -3.53 -15.42
CA PRO A 41 -26.77 -2.14 -15.18
C PRO A 41 -26.54 -1.49 -16.55
N ASN A 42 -27.03 -0.27 -16.75
CA ASN A 42 -26.62 0.55 -17.88
C ASN A 42 -25.10 0.71 -17.79
N VAL A 43 -24.36 -0.22 -18.40
CA VAL A 43 -22.94 -0.03 -18.65
C VAL A 43 -22.92 1.08 -19.69
N ALA A 44 -22.39 2.24 -19.30
CA ALA A 44 -22.06 3.30 -20.24
C ALA A 44 -21.33 2.66 -21.43
N GLN A 45 -21.80 2.95 -22.64
CA GLN A 45 -21.47 2.18 -23.81
C GLN A 45 -20.05 2.55 -24.26
N ALA A 46 -19.06 1.85 -23.69
CA ALA A 46 -17.64 2.06 -23.96
C ALA A 46 -17.38 2.22 -25.46
N PHE A 47 -16.61 3.24 -25.83
CA PHE A 47 -16.21 3.50 -27.22
C PHE A 47 -15.78 2.21 -27.95
N SER A 48 -16.18 2.04 -29.20
CA SER A 48 -15.51 1.05 -30.05
C SER A 48 -14.04 1.43 -30.24
N ASP A 49 -13.18 0.45 -30.53
CA ASP A 49 -11.74 0.70 -30.75
C ASP A 49 -11.51 1.76 -31.84
N GLU A 50 -12.34 1.75 -32.88
CA GLU A 50 -12.24 2.70 -33.97
C GLU A 50 -12.71 4.11 -33.57
N GLU A 51 -13.78 4.21 -32.77
CA GLU A 51 -14.24 5.50 -32.21
C GLU A 51 -13.20 6.11 -31.28
N LEU A 52 -12.65 5.33 -30.35
CA LEU A 52 -11.63 5.81 -29.41
C LEU A 52 -10.37 6.29 -30.15
N ARG A 53 -9.95 5.56 -31.19
CA ARG A 53 -8.82 5.95 -32.05
C ARG A 53 -9.08 7.27 -32.75
N ASN A 54 -10.23 7.39 -33.41
CA ASN A 54 -10.64 8.59 -34.13
C ASN A 54 -10.75 9.82 -33.23
N ILE A 55 -11.24 9.65 -31.99
CA ILE A 55 -11.35 10.75 -31.02
C ILE A 55 -9.96 11.12 -30.48
N ALA A 56 -9.11 10.13 -30.16
CA ALA A 56 -7.76 10.38 -29.68
C ALA A 56 -6.90 11.11 -30.74
N GLU A 57 -7.04 10.79 -32.03
CA GLU A 57 -6.34 11.48 -33.12
C GLU A 57 -6.69 12.97 -33.21
N GLN A 58 -7.92 13.34 -32.85
CA GLN A 58 -8.34 14.74 -32.82
C GLN A 58 -7.64 15.55 -31.71
N LEU A 59 -6.99 14.90 -30.74
CA LEU A 59 -6.17 15.59 -29.73
C LEU A 59 -4.96 16.30 -30.35
N ASN A 60 -4.58 16.02 -31.60
CA ASN A 60 -3.54 16.75 -32.33
C ASN A 60 -4.03 18.07 -32.98
N ASP A 61 -5.28 18.51 -32.73
CA ASP A 61 -5.78 19.77 -33.29
C ASP A 61 -4.97 20.99 -32.77
N LYS A 62 -4.76 21.99 -33.63
CA LYS A 62 -4.02 23.22 -33.32
C LYS A 62 -4.75 24.13 -32.33
N SER A 63 -6.06 23.96 -32.17
CA SER A 63 -6.91 24.77 -31.30
C SER A 63 -7.09 24.13 -29.93
N SER A 64 -6.58 24.79 -28.90
CA SER A 64 -6.77 24.36 -27.51
C SER A 64 -8.23 24.32 -27.08
N THR A 65 -9.11 25.11 -27.71
CA THR A 65 -10.55 25.08 -27.38
C THR A 65 -11.21 23.79 -27.85
N LYS A 66 -10.84 23.30 -29.04
CA LYS A 66 -11.33 22.01 -29.55
C LYS A 66 -10.76 20.84 -28.75
N GLN A 67 -9.46 20.89 -28.44
CA GLN A 67 -8.82 19.87 -27.61
C GLN A 67 -9.50 19.74 -26.24
N VAL A 68 -9.89 20.86 -25.59
CA VAL A 68 -10.67 20.81 -24.34
C VAL A 68 -12.02 20.10 -24.53
N ALA A 69 -12.76 20.43 -25.59
CA ALA A 69 -14.05 19.77 -25.87
C ALA A 69 -13.90 18.25 -26.09
N ILE A 70 -12.84 17.83 -26.78
CA ILE A 70 -12.52 16.41 -26.99
C ILE A 70 -12.18 15.72 -25.66
N ILE A 71 -11.38 16.37 -24.81
CA ILE A 71 -11.04 15.83 -23.48
C ILE A 71 -12.30 15.63 -22.63
N GLU A 72 -13.21 16.61 -22.64
CA GLU A 72 -14.50 16.53 -21.93
C GLU A 72 -15.40 15.42 -22.50
N GLU A 73 -15.44 15.26 -23.83
CA GLU A 73 -16.18 14.19 -24.50
C GLU A 73 -15.62 12.80 -24.16
N MET A 74 -14.29 12.63 -24.21
CA MET A 74 -13.63 11.38 -23.84
C MET A 74 -13.90 11.01 -22.38
N ALA A 75 -13.95 12.00 -21.48
CA ALA A 75 -14.21 11.76 -20.06
C ALA A 75 -15.68 11.42 -19.75
N ALA A 76 -16.63 11.89 -20.57
CA ALA A 76 -18.07 11.73 -20.33
C ALA A 76 -18.56 10.28 -20.47
N ASP A 77 -17.90 9.48 -21.31
CA ASP A 77 -18.27 8.07 -21.55
C ASP A 77 -17.85 7.14 -20.40
N GLY A 78 -16.82 7.54 -19.63
CA GLY A 78 -16.33 6.76 -18.50
C GLY A 78 -15.51 5.52 -18.89
N ASP A 79 -15.06 5.42 -20.14
CA ASP A 79 -14.23 4.30 -20.62
C ASP A 79 -12.88 4.27 -19.86
N PRO A 80 -12.54 3.16 -19.16
CA PRO A 80 -11.29 3.03 -18.42
C PRO A 80 -10.01 3.23 -19.27
N ARG A 81 -10.08 3.01 -20.59
CA ARG A 81 -8.95 3.17 -21.52
C ARG A 81 -8.60 4.63 -21.77
N VAL A 82 -9.52 5.56 -21.50
CA VAL A 82 -9.30 7.01 -21.69
C VAL A 82 -8.33 7.58 -20.67
N ALA A 83 -8.40 7.15 -19.39
CA ALA A 83 -7.59 7.72 -18.33
C ALA A 83 -6.07 7.60 -18.58
N PRO A 84 -5.52 6.45 -19.02
CA PRO A 84 -4.11 6.35 -19.44
C PRO A 84 -3.72 7.32 -20.56
N ILE A 85 -4.60 7.56 -21.54
CA ILE A 85 -4.34 8.45 -22.67
C ILE A 85 -4.24 9.91 -22.20
N LEU A 86 -5.24 10.36 -21.42
CA LEU A 86 -5.25 11.72 -20.88
C LEU A 86 -4.11 11.96 -19.89
N LYS A 87 -3.74 10.94 -19.10
CA LYS A 87 -2.59 11.00 -18.19
C LYS A 87 -1.28 11.14 -18.98
N ALA A 88 -1.08 10.33 -20.03
CA ALA A 88 0.08 10.46 -20.91
C ALA A 88 0.12 11.85 -21.58
N MET A 89 -1.02 12.40 -21.97
CA MET A 89 -1.08 13.77 -22.49
C MET A 89 -0.62 14.79 -21.42
N LEU A 90 -1.13 14.68 -20.19
CA LEU A 90 -0.78 15.58 -19.09
C LEU A 90 0.71 15.53 -18.74
N GLU A 91 1.32 14.34 -18.75
CA GLU A 91 2.75 14.10 -18.51
C GLU A 91 3.62 14.53 -19.71
N GLY A 92 3.00 14.73 -20.88
CA GLY A 92 3.67 15.09 -22.12
C GLY A 92 4.31 13.90 -22.82
N ASP A 93 3.79 12.70 -22.59
CA ASP A 93 4.24 11.45 -23.19
C ASP A 93 3.33 10.98 -24.34
N LEU A 94 2.40 11.84 -24.78
CA LEU A 94 1.54 11.61 -25.94
C LEU A 94 2.14 12.23 -27.21
N TYR A 95 2.30 11.40 -28.24
CA TYR A 95 2.92 11.77 -29.53
C TYR A 95 2.08 11.28 -30.70
N VAL A 96 2.28 11.90 -31.85
CA VAL A 96 1.82 11.41 -33.15
C VAL A 96 3.00 10.82 -33.89
N ARG A 97 2.83 9.64 -34.46
CA ARG A 97 3.87 8.94 -35.21
C ARG A 97 3.84 9.36 -36.68
N ASP A 98 4.99 9.74 -37.22
CA ASP A 98 5.08 10.26 -38.60
C ASP A 98 4.75 9.20 -39.67
N SER A 99 4.87 7.91 -39.35
CA SER A 99 4.69 6.83 -40.33
C SER A 99 3.23 6.56 -40.70
N ASP A 100 2.31 6.73 -39.75
CA ASP A 100 0.90 6.35 -39.86
C ASP A 100 -0.05 7.43 -39.30
N GLU A 101 0.47 8.56 -38.83
CA GLU A 101 -0.26 9.66 -38.19
C GLU A 101 -1.07 9.24 -36.94
N HIS A 102 -0.78 8.06 -36.38
CA HIS A 102 -1.50 7.56 -35.20
C HIS A 102 -0.96 8.18 -33.91
N VAL A 103 -1.88 8.38 -32.96
CA VAL A 103 -1.54 8.80 -31.59
C VAL A 103 -1.03 7.62 -30.78
N VAL A 104 0.14 7.77 -30.18
CA VAL A 104 0.82 6.76 -29.38
C VAL A 104 1.36 7.36 -28.08
N ILE A 105 1.43 6.54 -27.04
CA ILE A 105 2.16 6.89 -25.82
C ILE A 105 3.61 6.49 -26.03
N ALA A 106 4.57 7.41 -25.86
CA ALA A 106 5.97 7.12 -26.12
C ALA A 106 6.83 7.37 -24.87
N THR A 107 7.50 6.32 -24.39
CA THR A 107 8.40 6.39 -23.24
C THR A 107 9.87 6.35 -23.68
N LYS A 108 10.69 7.23 -23.11
CA LYS A 108 12.09 7.37 -23.51
C LYS A 108 12.98 6.34 -22.82
N LYS A 109 13.60 5.44 -23.60
CA LYS A 109 14.68 4.53 -23.16
C LYS A 109 15.98 4.94 -23.85
N GLY A 110 16.78 5.78 -23.17
CA GLY A 110 18.05 6.28 -23.71
C GLY A 110 17.85 7.28 -24.86
N LYS A 111 18.17 6.86 -26.10
CA LYS A 111 18.00 7.67 -27.34
C LYS A 111 16.79 7.25 -28.18
N VAL A 112 16.10 6.20 -27.78
CA VAL A 112 14.98 5.60 -28.51
C VAL A 112 13.70 5.78 -27.70
N TYR A 113 12.59 5.95 -28.39
CA TYR A 113 11.26 6.04 -27.80
C TYR A 113 10.52 4.73 -28.08
N THR A 114 10.11 4.04 -27.02
CA THR A 114 9.25 2.86 -27.12
C THR A 114 7.81 3.33 -27.21
N HIS A 115 7.09 2.89 -28.23
CA HIS A 115 5.69 3.24 -28.46
C HIS A 115 4.78 2.22 -27.80
N ILE A 116 3.70 2.72 -27.22
CA ILE A 116 2.62 1.93 -26.64
C ILE A 116 1.35 2.33 -27.39
N ASP A 117 0.62 1.36 -27.91
CA ASP A 117 -0.66 1.60 -28.59
C ASP A 117 -1.73 1.99 -27.56
N ILE A 118 -2.48 3.06 -27.84
CA ILE A 118 -3.43 3.67 -26.92
C ILE A 118 -4.66 2.79 -26.60
N ILE A 119 -4.92 1.74 -27.38
CA ILE A 119 -6.09 0.87 -27.21
C ILE A 119 -5.69 -0.44 -26.55
N SER A 120 -4.69 -1.12 -27.10
CA SER A 120 -4.21 -2.42 -26.62
C SER A 120 -3.29 -2.30 -25.41
N GLY A 121 -2.60 -1.18 -25.24
CA GLY A 121 -1.59 -1.00 -24.20
C GLY A 121 -0.31 -1.83 -24.44
N GLU A 122 -0.15 -2.46 -25.60
CA GLU A 122 1.01 -3.26 -25.96
C GLU A 122 2.10 -2.41 -26.65
N GLU A 123 3.35 -2.89 -26.61
CA GLU A 123 4.47 -2.26 -27.29
C GLU A 123 4.24 -2.30 -28.82
N ALA A 124 4.09 -1.12 -29.41
CA ALA A 124 3.78 -0.91 -30.82
C ALA A 124 5.00 -0.48 -31.66
N GLY A 125 6.20 -0.81 -31.18
CA GLY A 125 7.49 -0.55 -31.84
C GLY A 125 8.36 0.50 -31.16
N GLU A 126 9.46 0.86 -31.82
CA GLU A 126 10.44 1.83 -31.34
C GLU A 126 10.82 2.81 -32.46
N SER A 127 10.99 4.10 -32.13
CA SER A 127 11.48 5.09 -33.08
C SER A 127 12.41 6.13 -32.46
N SER A 128 13.03 6.95 -33.33
CA SER A 128 13.80 8.10 -32.90
C SER A 128 12.90 9.30 -32.60
N SER A 129 13.36 10.24 -31.76
CA SER A 129 12.64 11.49 -31.47
C SER A 129 12.29 12.34 -32.71
N LYS A 130 12.87 12.05 -33.88
CA LYS A 130 12.61 12.77 -35.13
C LYS A 130 11.38 12.26 -35.88
N GLU A 131 10.88 11.08 -35.51
CA GLU A 131 9.74 10.40 -36.14
C GLU A 131 8.47 10.53 -35.29
N LEU A 132 8.52 11.42 -34.28
CA LEU A 132 7.47 11.64 -33.30
C LEU A 132 7.21 13.12 -33.11
N ASP A 133 5.98 13.53 -33.38
CA ASP A 133 5.47 14.87 -33.11
C ASP A 133 4.74 14.91 -31.77
N LYS A 134 5.28 15.68 -30.82
CA LYS A 134 4.73 15.78 -29.46
C LYS A 134 3.44 16.60 -29.43
N ILE A 135 2.39 16.06 -28.82
CA ILE A 135 1.17 16.82 -28.51
C ILE A 135 1.46 17.76 -27.34
N LYS A 136 1.43 19.07 -27.60
CA LYS A 136 1.82 20.09 -26.61
C LYS A 136 0.66 20.47 -25.71
N VAL A 137 0.91 20.51 -24.40
CA VAL A 137 -0.08 20.91 -23.39
C VAL A 137 0.26 22.27 -22.80
N ASN A 138 -0.68 23.22 -22.90
CA ASN A 138 -0.60 24.54 -22.29
C ASN A 138 -1.32 24.57 -20.92
N ASN A 139 -1.28 25.70 -20.20
CA ASN A 139 -1.85 25.78 -18.85
C ASN A 139 -3.37 25.52 -18.82
N ARG A 140 -4.09 25.96 -19.85
CA ARG A 140 -5.54 25.73 -19.98
C ARG A 140 -5.86 24.24 -20.17
N LEU A 141 -5.12 23.56 -21.05
CA LEU A 141 -5.27 22.12 -21.28
C LEU A 141 -4.90 21.31 -20.03
N ARG A 142 -3.89 21.73 -19.26
CA ARG A 142 -3.56 21.07 -18.00
C ARG A 142 -4.71 21.10 -16.98
N GLY A 143 -5.46 22.20 -16.91
CA GLY A 143 -6.67 22.27 -16.09
C GLY A 143 -7.71 21.25 -16.53
N ALA A 144 -8.15 21.34 -17.80
CA ALA A 144 -9.15 20.43 -18.36
C ALA A 144 -8.76 18.94 -18.25
N LEU A 145 -7.48 18.60 -18.46
CA LEU A 145 -6.99 17.23 -18.29
C LEU A 145 -7.09 16.75 -16.85
N ARG A 146 -6.80 17.61 -15.86
CA ARG A 146 -6.92 17.25 -14.44
C ARG A 146 -8.38 17.01 -14.05
N ASP A 147 -9.27 17.88 -14.49
CA ASP A 147 -10.71 17.77 -14.21
C ASP A 147 -11.31 16.50 -14.83
N ALA A 148 -10.93 16.21 -16.08
CA ALA A 148 -11.31 15.00 -16.79
C ALA A 148 -10.77 13.73 -16.13
N LEU A 149 -9.48 13.71 -15.75
CA LEU A 149 -8.87 12.57 -15.05
C LEU A 149 -9.49 12.36 -13.67
N ALA A 150 -9.77 13.43 -12.93
CA ALA A 150 -10.44 13.32 -11.64
C ALA A 150 -11.85 12.71 -11.79
N THR A 151 -12.59 13.10 -12.82
CA THR A 151 -13.90 12.53 -13.15
C THR A 151 -13.78 11.04 -13.47
N LEU A 152 -12.89 10.66 -14.40
CA LEU A 152 -12.69 9.27 -14.80
C LEU A 152 -12.26 8.38 -13.62
N ASN A 153 -11.35 8.87 -12.78
CA ASN A 153 -10.83 8.09 -11.66
C ASN A 153 -11.86 7.96 -10.52
N LEU A 154 -12.63 9.01 -10.21
CA LEU A 154 -13.67 8.96 -9.17
C LEU A 154 -14.84 8.05 -9.52
N PHE A 155 -15.19 7.93 -10.81
CA PHE A 155 -16.28 7.05 -11.27
C PHE A 155 -15.78 5.73 -11.86
N SER A 156 -14.50 5.40 -11.66
CA SER A 156 -13.91 4.15 -12.15
C SER A 156 -14.65 2.92 -11.57
N PRO A 157 -14.85 1.86 -12.36
CA PRO A 157 -15.35 0.59 -11.84
C PRO A 157 -14.36 -0.08 -10.87
N ASP A 158 -13.07 0.27 -10.93
CA ASP A 158 -12.03 -0.26 -10.05
C ASP A 158 -11.94 0.54 -8.74
N HIS A 159 -12.19 -0.15 -7.62
CA HIS A 159 -12.13 0.40 -6.26
C HIS A 159 -10.75 0.99 -5.91
N ALA A 160 -9.66 0.37 -6.36
CA ALA A 160 -8.32 0.87 -6.08
C ALA A 160 -8.07 2.22 -6.77
N VAL A 161 -8.57 2.38 -8.00
CA VAL A 161 -8.49 3.63 -8.76
C VAL A 161 -9.33 4.72 -8.08
N ARG A 162 -10.56 4.41 -7.65
CA ARG A 162 -11.41 5.37 -6.92
C ARG A 162 -10.77 5.81 -5.61
N THR A 163 -10.22 4.87 -4.84
CA THR A 163 -9.54 5.16 -3.57
C THR A 163 -8.35 6.10 -3.78
N ALA A 164 -7.50 5.81 -4.76
CA ALA A 164 -6.36 6.67 -5.09
C ALA A 164 -6.80 8.07 -5.57
N ALA A 165 -7.92 8.17 -6.29
CA ALA A 165 -8.49 9.44 -6.74
C ALA A 165 -8.92 10.31 -5.55
N VAL A 166 -9.62 9.72 -4.58
CA VAL A 166 -10.06 10.41 -3.36
C VAL A 166 -8.87 10.90 -2.55
N GLU A 167 -7.83 10.08 -2.39
CA GLU A 167 -6.60 10.47 -1.68
C GLU A 167 -5.89 11.66 -2.37
N GLN A 168 -5.77 11.64 -3.70
CA GLN A 168 -5.18 12.76 -4.46
C GLN A 168 -5.99 14.05 -4.29
N ILE A 169 -7.31 13.94 -4.29
CA ILE A 169 -8.22 15.05 -4.10
C ILE A 169 -8.09 15.62 -2.67
N MET A 170 -7.98 14.76 -1.66
CA MET A 170 -7.71 15.16 -0.27
C MET A 170 -6.39 15.91 -0.13
N ASP A 171 -5.33 15.43 -0.80
CA ASP A 171 -4.02 16.06 -0.73
C ASP A 171 -3.97 17.42 -1.43
N ALA A 172 -4.64 17.54 -2.58
CA ALA A 172 -4.73 18.78 -3.36
C ALA A 172 -5.52 19.88 -2.63
N ARG A 173 -6.55 19.49 -1.85
CA ARG A 173 -7.40 20.40 -1.05
C ARG A 173 -8.07 21.49 -1.88
N ASP A 174 -8.36 21.19 -3.13
CA ASP A 174 -8.92 22.15 -4.08
C ASP A 174 -10.46 22.25 -3.91
N PRO A 175 -11.00 23.40 -3.48
CA PRO A 175 -12.44 23.57 -3.36
C PRO A 175 -13.21 23.43 -4.67
N GLU A 176 -12.57 23.68 -5.83
CA GLU A 176 -13.22 23.58 -7.14
C GLU A 176 -13.67 22.14 -7.45
N MET A 177 -13.08 21.14 -6.77
CA MET A 177 -13.39 19.72 -6.92
C MET A 177 -14.61 19.27 -6.10
N LEU A 178 -15.11 20.10 -5.17
CA LEU A 178 -16.20 19.75 -4.27
C LEU A 178 -17.49 19.29 -5.00
N PRO A 179 -17.97 19.97 -6.07
CA PRO A 179 -19.17 19.53 -6.78
C PRO A 179 -19.01 18.15 -7.43
N LEU A 180 -17.81 17.83 -7.91
CA LEU A 180 -17.51 16.53 -8.50
C LEU A 180 -17.51 15.44 -7.43
N LEU A 181 -16.87 15.70 -6.29
CA LEU A 181 -16.81 14.79 -5.16
C LEU A 181 -18.21 14.49 -4.59
N LEU A 182 -19.09 15.48 -4.49
CA LEU A 182 -20.47 15.27 -4.03
C LEU A 182 -21.24 14.30 -4.94
N ARG A 183 -21.09 14.43 -6.26
CA ARG A 183 -21.69 13.48 -7.22
C ARG A 183 -21.10 12.07 -7.09
N ALA A 184 -19.82 11.96 -6.75
CA ALA A 184 -19.18 10.68 -6.50
C ALA A 184 -19.73 10.01 -5.22
N ILE A 185 -19.89 10.78 -4.14
CA ILE A 185 -20.47 10.31 -2.87
C ILE A 185 -21.89 9.76 -3.07
N GLU A 186 -22.72 10.41 -3.88
CA GLU A 186 -24.09 9.95 -4.16
C GLU A 186 -24.18 8.60 -4.87
N ARG A 187 -23.10 8.18 -5.54
CA ARG A 187 -23.04 6.92 -6.31
C ARG A 187 -22.15 5.86 -5.68
N GLU A 188 -21.46 6.17 -4.59
CA GLU A 188 -20.54 5.25 -3.94
C GLU A 188 -21.31 4.28 -3.03
N ASP A 189 -21.08 2.98 -3.23
CA ASP A 189 -21.71 1.92 -2.45
C ASP A 189 -20.78 1.40 -1.32
N ASP A 190 -19.46 1.56 -1.47
CA ASP A 190 -18.49 1.06 -0.50
C ASP A 190 -18.43 1.95 0.75
N GLU A 191 -18.83 1.41 1.92
CA GLU A 191 -18.90 2.17 3.18
C GLU A 191 -17.54 2.78 3.57
N THR A 192 -16.45 2.04 3.36
CA THR A 192 -15.09 2.50 3.67
C THR A 192 -14.64 3.66 2.80
N LEU A 193 -14.88 3.59 1.49
CA LEU A 193 -14.55 4.67 0.56
C LEU A 193 -15.48 5.88 0.76
N LEU A 194 -16.76 5.66 1.05
CA LEU A 194 -17.72 6.71 1.37
C LEU A 194 -17.29 7.50 2.62
N ALA A 195 -16.78 6.82 3.66
CA ALA A 195 -16.20 7.49 4.82
C ALA A 195 -15.01 8.38 4.42
N ARG A 196 -14.11 7.88 3.57
CA ARG A 196 -12.96 8.66 3.05
C ARG A 196 -13.39 9.85 2.20
N MET A 197 -14.37 9.69 1.33
CA MET A 197 -14.92 10.78 0.51
C MET A 197 -15.56 11.87 1.39
N ASN A 198 -16.23 11.49 2.49
CA ASN A 198 -16.77 12.46 3.44
C ASN A 198 -15.67 13.25 4.17
N LEU A 199 -14.53 12.64 4.47
CA LEU A 199 -13.36 13.35 5.00
C LEU A 199 -12.76 14.32 3.98
N ALA A 200 -12.69 13.90 2.71
CA ALA A 200 -12.26 14.76 1.62
C ALA A 200 -13.18 15.98 1.46
N ARG A 201 -14.50 15.74 1.53
CA ARG A 201 -15.52 16.79 1.53
C ARG A 201 -15.33 17.74 2.71
N ALA A 202 -15.14 17.21 3.92
CA ALA A 202 -14.91 18.03 5.11
C ALA A 202 -13.63 18.87 5.01
N THR A 203 -12.54 18.32 4.45
CA THR A 203 -11.30 19.04 4.20
C THR A 203 -11.51 20.25 3.29
N MET A 204 -12.27 20.07 2.20
CA MET A 204 -12.62 21.16 1.28
C MET A 204 -13.60 22.16 1.90
N ALA A 205 -14.61 21.68 2.62
CA ALA A 205 -15.60 22.51 3.27
C ALA A 205 -14.96 23.38 4.38
N LEU A 206 -13.93 22.88 5.05
CA LEU A 206 -13.16 23.69 6.00
C LEU A 206 -12.48 24.88 5.30
N ALA A 207 -11.89 24.65 4.12
CA ALA A 207 -11.19 25.68 3.36
C ALA A 207 -12.14 26.68 2.67
N ALA A 208 -13.28 26.21 2.17
CA ALA A 208 -14.18 27.00 1.33
C ALA A 208 -15.52 27.40 2.00
N GLY A 209 -15.77 26.95 3.22
CA GLY A 209 -17.02 27.25 3.94
C GLY A 209 -17.25 28.75 4.05
N GLU A 210 -18.47 29.18 3.73
CA GLU A 210 -18.83 30.61 3.67
C GLU A 210 -19.20 31.18 5.04
N ASN A 211 -19.53 30.30 5.99
CA ASN A 211 -20.04 30.66 7.31
C ASN A 211 -19.46 29.74 8.40
N ALA A 212 -19.54 30.20 9.65
CA ALA A 212 -18.99 29.47 10.80
C ALA A 212 -19.61 28.08 10.99
N GLU A 213 -20.91 27.91 10.71
CA GLU A 213 -21.62 26.64 10.88
C GLU A 213 -21.06 25.53 9.98
N GLU A 214 -20.81 25.82 8.69
CA GLU A 214 -20.21 24.85 7.77
C GLU A 214 -18.79 24.46 8.18
N ARG A 215 -17.99 25.44 8.64
CA ARG A 215 -16.62 25.19 9.09
C ARG A 215 -16.59 24.36 10.36
N LEU A 216 -17.47 24.64 11.33
CA LEU A 216 -17.58 23.86 12.56
C LEU A 216 -18.00 22.41 12.27
N ALA A 217 -19.00 22.21 11.40
CA ALA A 217 -19.40 20.86 10.99
C ALA A 217 -18.27 20.10 10.27
N ALA A 218 -17.48 20.80 9.46
CA ALA A 218 -16.29 20.21 8.83
C ALA A 218 -15.23 19.82 9.88
N ILE A 219 -14.94 20.69 10.86
CA ILE A 219 -13.99 20.42 11.94
C ILE A 219 -14.43 19.18 12.73
N ASP A 220 -15.71 19.04 13.08
CA ASP A 220 -16.22 17.88 13.80
C ASP A 220 -15.99 16.57 13.04
N VAL A 221 -16.22 16.57 11.72
CA VAL A 221 -15.96 15.39 10.87
C VAL A 221 -14.47 15.09 10.81
N LEU A 222 -13.62 16.10 10.64
CA LEU A 222 -12.16 15.90 10.59
C LEU A 222 -11.63 15.39 11.93
N ALA A 223 -12.12 15.93 13.05
CA ALA A 223 -11.75 15.52 14.40
C ALA A 223 -12.15 14.07 14.70
N SER A 224 -13.12 13.48 14.00
CA SER A 224 -13.46 12.07 14.21
C SER A 224 -12.32 11.10 13.84
N GLU A 225 -11.40 11.52 12.97
CA GLU A 225 -10.31 10.70 12.47
C GLU A 225 -8.96 11.06 13.09
N THR A 226 -8.11 10.04 13.28
CA THR A 226 -6.76 10.21 13.86
C THR A 226 -5.70 9.86 12.83
N THR A 227 -5.37 10.81 11.95
CA THR A 227 -4.32 10.60 10.93
C THR A 227 -3.36 11.79 10.85
N PRO A 228 -2.09 11.57 10.43
CA PRO A 228 -1.14 12.66 10.21
C PRO A 228 -1.60 13.69 9.17
N GLN A 229 -2.40 13.25 8.20
CA GLN A 229 -2.96 14.11 7.15
C GLN A 229 -3.99 15.08 7.72
N ILE A 230 -4.90 14.61 8.58
CA ILE A 230 -5.90 15.46 9.26
C ILE A 230 -5.22 16.49 10.17
N ARG A 231 -4.21 16.06 10.93
CA ARG A 231 -3.37 16.99 11.71
C ARG A 231 -2.77 18.08 10.82
N ALA A 232 -2.25 17.72 9.65
CA ALA A 232 -1.69 18.68 8.70
C ALA A 232 -2.75 19.66 8.18
N VAL A 233 -3.96 19.19 7.84
CA VAL A 233 -5.09 20.03 7.41
C VAL A 233 -5.48 21.04 8.49
N LEU A 234 -5.75 20.59 9.71
CA LEU A 234 -6.14 21.45 10.82
C LEU A 234 -5.02 22.45 11.17
N SER A 235 -3.76 22.00 11.22
CA SER A 235 -2.62 22.87 11.50
C SER A 235 -2.43 23.97 10.45
N GLN A 236 -2.66 23.65 9.17
CA GLN A 236 -2.58 24.63 8.09
C GLN A 236 -3.71 25.66 8.19
N PHE A 237 -4.93 25.20 8.47
CA PHE A 237 -6.09 26.07 8.64
C PHE A 237 -5.91 27.03 9.82
N VAL A 238 -5.50 26.52 10.99
CA VAL A 238 -5.22 27.35 12.17
C VAL A 238 -4.13 28.40 11.87
N ALA A 239 -3.12 28.04 11.08
CA ALA A 239 -2.04 28.96 10.71
C ALA A 239 -2.47 30.06 9.72
N SER A 240 -3.45 29.81 8.85
CA SER A 240 -3.95 30.82 7.90
C SER A 240 -5.12 31.65 8.44
N ALA A 241 -5.82 31.14 9.44
CA ALA A 241 -7.08 31.70 9.93
C ALA A 241 -7.00 33.17 10.40
N GLU A 242 -5.88 33.59 11.01
CA GLU A 242 -5.67 34.99 11.41
C GLU A 242 -5.59 35.92 10.19
N VAL A 243 -4.94 35.47 9.11
CA VAL A 243 -4.78 36.25 7.86
C VAL A 243 -6.09 36.32 7.10
N ASP A 244 -6.83 35.21 7.07
CA ASP A 244 -8.08 35.08 6.32
C ASP A 244 -9.29 35.71 7.05
N GLY A 245 -9.09 36.23 8.27
CA GLY A 245 -10.13 36.91 9.04
C GLY A 245 -11.25 35.98 9.51
N ILE A 246 -10.91 34.72 9.79
CA ILE A 246 -11.85 33.68 10.22
C ILE A 246 -12.39 34.00 11.62
N GLU A 247 -13.64 33.62 11.87
CA GLU A 247 -14.32 33.85 13.14
C GLU A 247 -13.58 33.20 14.32
N PRO A 248 -13.36 33.90 15.46
CA PRO A 248 -12.59 33.37 16.59
C PRO A 248 -13.11 32.05 17.15
N GLU A 249 -14.43 31.82 17.08
CA GLU A 249 -15.06 30.57 17.53
C GLU A 249 -14.63 29.37 16.67
N VAL A 250 -14.54 29.55 15.34
CA VAL A 250 -14.09 28.52 14.41
C VAL A 250 -12.60 28.23 14.61
N VAL A 251 -11.80 29.27 14.84
CA VAL A 251 -10.36 29.13 15.11
C VAL A 251 -10.13 28.35 16.40
N ALA A 252 -10.88 28.67 17.46
CA ALA A 252 -10.80 27.95 18.74
C ALA A 252 -11.20 26.47 18.57
N ALA A 253 -12.31 26.19 17.86
CA ALA A 253 -12.73 24.82 17.59
C ALA A 253 -11.70 24.03 16.76
N ALA A 254 -11.07 24.67 15.76
CA ALA A 254 -10.03 24.04 14.96
C ALA A 254 -8.75 23.77 15.77
N GLN A 255 -8.40 24.67 16.71
CA GLN A 255 -7.29 24.47 17.65
C GLN A 255 -7.57 23.32 18.61
N ASP A 256 -8.76 23.27 19.21
CA ASP A 256 -9.17 22.19 20.12
C ASP A 256 -9.16 20.83 19.40
N ALA A 257 -9.69 20.78 18.16
CA ALA A 257 -9.65 19.58 17.33
C ALA A 257 -8.23 19.16 16.98
N LEU A 258 -7.35 20.12 16.66
CA LEU A 258 -5.94 19.85 16.37
C LEU A 258 -5.24 19.26 17.59
N ASP A 259 -5.39 19.86 18.77
CA ASP A 259 -4.79 19.42 20.01
C ASP A 259 -5.26 18.00 20.40
N ASP A 260 -6.54 17.68 20.20
CA ASP A 260 -7.08 16.34 20.42
C ASP A 260 -6.50 15.30 19.44
N VAL A 261 -6.43 15.62 18.15
CA VAL A 261 -5.82 14.76 17.12
C VAL A 261 -4.33 14.54 17.42
N GLU A 262 -3.59 15.58 17.79
CA GLU A 262 -2.19 15.48 18.17
C GLU A 262 -1.99 14.63 19.44
N GLY A 263 -2.85 14.79 20.44
CA GLY A 263 -2.86 13.97 21.65
C GLY A 263 -3.07 12.49 21.34
N ARG A 264 -4.08 12.16 20.51
CA ARG A 264 -4.34 10.78 20.07
C ARG A 264 -3.16 10.22 19.26
N LEU A 265 -2.63 10.96 18.29
CA LEU A 265 -1.46 10.54 17.50
C LEU A 265 -0.22 10.31 18.38
N SER A 266 0.05 11.20 19.34
CA SER A 266 1.16 11.08 20.28
C SER A 266 1.04 9.82 21.15
N ASN A 267 -0.17 9.46 21.60
CA ASN A 267 -0.42 8.21 22.32
C ASN A 267 -0.08 6.99 21.46
N TRP A 268 -0.49 6.99 20.19
CA TRP A 268 -0.16 5.91 19.23
C TRP A 268 1.35 5.82 18.95
N GLN A 269 2.03 6.96 18.81
CA GLN A 269 3.48 7.01 18.65
C GLN A 269 4.19 6.47 19.88
N THR A 270 3.76 6.87 21.07
CA THR A 270 4.29 6.38 22.34
C THR A 270 4.15 4.86 22.45
N LEU A 271 3.01 4.29 22.05
CA LEU A 271 2.83 2.84 21.98
C LEU A 271 3.84 2.18 21.04
N GLY A 272 4.06 2.78 19.87
CA GLY A 272 5.08 2.34 18.91
C GLY A 272 6.50 2.40 19.46
N ASP A 273 6.84 3.45 20.21
CA ASP A 273 8.15 3.61 20.82
C ASP A 273 8.37 2.64 21.98
N VAL A 274 7.34 2.38 22.78
CA VAL A 274 7.37 1.31 23.79
C VAL A 274 7.62 -0.04 23.11
N TYR A 275 6.91 -0.36 22.02
CA TYR A 275 7.14 -1.59 21.26
C TYR A 275 8.58 -1.71 20.73
N ARG A 276 9.11 -0.66 20.12
CA ARG A 276 10.50 -0.61 19.64
C ARG A 276 11.50 -0.72 20.78
N GLY A 277 11.21 -0.08 21.91
CA GLY A 277 12.01 -0.11 23.13
C GLY A 277 12.06 -1.50 23.76
N ILE A 278 10.92 -2.20 23.86
CA ILE A 278 10.85 -3.59 24.32
C ILE A 278 11.66 -4.49 23.38
N SER A 279 11.48 -4.35 22.07
CA SER A 279 12.25 -5.11 21.08
C SER A 279 13.76 -4.92 21.21
N LEU A 280 14.23 -3.67 21.26
CA LEU A 280 15.66 -3.36 21.43
C LEU A 280 16.16 -3.86 22.80
N GLY A 281 15.35 -3.69 23.83
CA GLY A 281 15.60 -4.17 25.18
C GLY A 281 15.79 -5.68 25.24
N SER A 282 14.95 -6.47 24.55
CA SER A 282 15.07 -7.93 24.46
C SER A 282 16.37 -8.36 23.80
N VAL A 283 16.82 -7.67 22.73
CA VAL A 283 18.14 -7.94 22.13
C VAL A 283 19.28 -7.69 23.12
N LEU A 284 19.25 -6.53 23.78
CA LEU A 284 20.27 -6.16 24.77
C LEU A 284 20.26 -7.12 25.97
N LEU A 285 19.08 -7.53 26.42
CA LEU A 285 18.89 -8.51 27.49
C LEU A 285 19.48 -9.86 27.09
N LEU A 286 19.19 -10.37 25.89
CA LEU A 286 19.74 -11.62 25.40
C LEU A 286 21.29 -11.58 25.35
N ALA A 287 21.84 -10.48 24.86
CA ALA A 287 23.29 -10.26 24.83
C ALA A 287 23.90 -10.20 26.24
N ALA A 288 23.24 -9.49 27.17
CA ALA A 288 23.67 -9.35 28.56
C ALA A 288 23.59 -10.67 29.34
N VAL A 289 22.53 -11.47 29.12
CA VAL A 289 22.39 -12.81 29.71
C VAL A 289 23.54 -13.72 29.25
N GLY A 290 23.92 -13.65 27.97
CA GLY A 290 25.09 -14.38 27.46
C GLY A 290 26.39 -13.99 28.17
N LEU A 291 26.61 -12.69 28.41
CA LEU A 291 27.77 -12.20 29.16
C LEU A 291 27.72 -12.65 30.64
N ALA A 292 26.54 -12.59 31.28
CA ALA A 292 26.35 -12.99 32.67
C ALA A 292 26.62 -14.50 32.87
N ILE A 293 26.16 -15.35 31.95
CA ILE A 293 26.40 -16.80 32.00
C ILE A 293 27.88 -17.12 31.81
N THR A 294 28.53 -16.52 30.80
CA THR A 294 29.95 -16.78 30.51
C THR A 294 30.85 -16.34 31.66
N PHE A 295 30.63 -15.13 32.20
CA PHE A 295 31.35 -14.65 33.38
C PHE A 295 31.05 -15.49 34.63
N GLY A 296 29.77 -15.81 34.87
CA GLY A 296 29.32 -16.50 36.08
C GLY A 296 29.85 -17.92 36.22
N VAL A 297 30.02 -18.64 35.10
CA VAL A 297 30.55 -20.02 35.12
C VAL A 297 32.07 -20.07 35.13
N MET A 298 32.75 -19.19 34.38
CA MET A 298 34.21 -19.24 34.25
C MET A 298 34.95 -18.41 35.31
N GLY A 299 34.29 -17.44 35.94
CA GLY A 299 34.92 -16.54 36.92
C GLY A 299 35.96 -15.59 36.29
N VAL A 300 35.88 -15.38 34.97
CA VAL A 300 36.84 -14.57 34.21
C VAL A 300 36.12 -13.59 33.29
N ILE A 301 36.64 -12.36 33.20
CA ILE A 301 36.10 -11.29 32.35
C ILE A 301 36.48 -11.56 30.89
N ASN A 302 35.48 -11.79 30.04
CA ASN A 302 35.67 -11.97 28.60
C ASN A 302 35.29 -10.71 27.81
N MET A 303 36.28 -9.97 27.33
CA MET A 303 36.05 -8.79 26.48
C MET A 303 35.73 -9.14 25.01
N ALA A 304 35.97 -10.38 24.57
CA ALA A 304 35.69 -10.82 23.20
C ALA A 304 34.24 -11.31 23.00
N HIS A 305 33.36 -11.18 23.99
CA HIS A 305 31.98 -11.66 23.92
C HIS A 305 31.19 -11.09 22.73
N GLY A 306 31.36 -9.78 22.44
CA GLY A 306 30.73 -9.14 21.28
C GLY A 306 31.15 -9.77 19.95
N GLU A 307 32.39 -10.24 19.86
CA GLU A 307 32.90 -10.93 18.66
C GLU A 307 32.28 -12.31 18.48
N MET A 308 31.90 -12.98 19.57
CA MET A 308 31.17 -14.25 19.48
C MET A 308 29.76 -14.05 18.92
N ILE A 309 29.08 -12.96 19.29
CA ILE A 309 27.80 -12.55 18.70
C ILE A 309 27.99 -12.23 17.21
N MET A 310 29.04 -11.48 16.87
CA MET A 310 29.41 -11.16 15.49
C MET A 310 29.63 -12.43 14.65
N ILE A 311 30.41 -13.40 15.14
CA ILE A 311 30.64 -14.69 14.48
C ILE A 311 29.31 -15.40 14.19
N GLY A 312 28.37 -15.38 15.14
CA GLY A 312 27.03 -15.94 14.93
C GLY A 312 26.29 -15.26 13.77
N ALA A 313 26.29 -13.93 13.74
CA ALA A 313 25.68 -13.14 12.66
C ALA A 313 26.31 -13.43 11.28
N TYR A 314 27.65 -13.48 11.20
CA TYR A 314 28.35 -13.82 9.96
C TYR A 314 28.16 -15.28 9.55
N THR A 315 27.97 -16.20 10.51
CA THR A 315 27.61 -17.58 10.19
C THR A 315 26.25 -17.65 9.52
N THR A 316 25.26 -16.89 10.02
CA THR A 316 23.96 -16.77 9.37
C THR A 316 24.08 -16.23 7.94
N PHE A 317 24.89 -15.18 7.75
CA PHE A 317 25.17 -14.63 6.42
C PHE A 317 25.80 -15.68 5.47
N VAL A 318 26.82 -16.43 5.92
CA VAL A 318 27.47 -17.46 5.11
C VAL A 318 26.50 -18.60 4.78
N VAL A 319 25.70 -19.05 5.75
CA VAL A 319 24.68 -20.08 5.51
C VAL A 319 23.67 -19.63 4.47
N GLN A 320 23.20 -18.38 4.56
CA GLN A 320 22.30 -17.81 3.56
C GLN A 320 22.95 -17.71 2.19
N GLN A 321 24.22 -17.29 2.11
CA GLN A 321 24.95 -17.20 0.85
C GLN A 321 25.13 -18.57 0.19
N ILE A 322 25.43 -19.62 0.97
CA ILE A 322 25.56 -20.99 0.45
C ILE A 322 24.19 -21.50 -0.06
N LEU A 323 23.14 -21.30 0.73
CA LEU A 323 21.79 -21.75 0.41
C LEU A 323 21.13 -20.97 -0.72
N SER A 324 21.60 -19.76 -1.04
CA SER A 324 21.07 -18.93 -2.13
C SER A 324 21.08 -19.62 -3.51
N SER A 325 21.96 -20.61 -3.69
CA SER A 325 22.06 -21.41 -4.92
C SER A 325 20.98 -22.51 -5.03
N VAL A 326 20.34 -22.88 -3.91
CA VAL A 326 19.41 -24.02 -3.82
C VAL A 326 18.00 -23.58 -3.39
N LEU A 327 17.90 -22.50 -2.60
CA LEU A 327 16.67 -21.98 -2.05
C LEU A 327 16.46 -20.52 -2.48
N PRO A 328 15.22 -20.11 -2.78
CA PRO A 328 14.89 -18.71 -2.98
C PRO A 328 15.30 -17.84 -1.78
N SER A 329 15.71 -16.61 -2.06
CA SER A 329 15.90 -15.56 -1.05
C SER A 329 14.63 -15.41 -0.22
N GLY A 330 14.72 -15.49 1.11
CA GLY A 330 13.56 -15.42 2.01
C GLY A 330 13.05 -16.78 2.50
N SER A 331 13.65 -17.89 2.08
CA SER A 331 13.23 -19.22 2.53
C SER A 331 13.37 -19.42 4.05
N PRO A 332 12.34 -19.91 4.76
CA PRO A 332 12.38 -20.19 6.20
C PRO A 332 13.49 -21.15 6.62
N TRP A 333 13.87 -22.06 5.72
CA TRP A 333 14.91 -23.07 5.95
C TRP A 333 16.28 -22.46 6.21
N SER A 334 16.55 -21.25 5.69
CA SER A 334 17.83 -20.55 5.91
C SER A 334 18.08 -20.29 7.40
N LEU A 335 17.10 -19.80 8.15
CA LEU A 335 17.23 -19.54 9.59
C LEU A 335 17.29 -20.83 10.42
N ILE A 336 16.48 -21.84 10.07
CA ILE A 336 16.45 -23.12 10.78
C ILE A 336 17.82 -23.81 10.74
N ILE A 337 18.55 -23.68 9.64
CA ILE A 337 19.92 -24.20 9.48
C ILE A 337 20.94 -23.24 10.10
N ALA A 338 20.76 -21.93 9.93
CA ALA A 338 21.70 -20.92 10.41
C ALA A 338 21.82 -20.90 11.93
N VAL A 339 20.72 -21.05 12.68
CA VAL A 339 20.77 -20.98 14.15
C VAL A 339 21.65 -22.10 14.73
N PRO A 340 21.43 -23.41 14.47
CA PRO A 340 22.34 -24.46 14.92
C PRO A 340 23.77 -24.29 14.41
N ALA A 341 23.94 -23.87 13.14
CA ALA A 341 25.26 -23.63 12.58
C ALA A 341 26.02 -22.52 13.32
N ALA A 342 25.35 -21.41 13.67
CA ALA A 342 25.91 -20.31 14.44
C ALA A 342 26.36 -20.78 15.83
N PHE A 343 25.56 -21.59 16.53
CA PHE A 343 25.94 -22.19 17.82
C PHE A 343 27.16 -23.11 17.68
N LEU A 344 27.21 -23.94 16.64
CA LEU A 344 28.33 -24.85 16.40
C LEU A 344 29.62 -24.09 16.07
N VAL A 345 29.56 -23.12 15.15
CA VAL A 345 30.73 -22.33 14.74
C VAL A 345 31.25 -21.48 15.89
N ALA A 346 30.36 -20.75 16.58
CA ALA A 346 30.73 -19.97 17.76
C ALA A 346 31.27 -20.87 18.88
N GLY A 347 30.63 -22.02 19.14
CA GLY A 347 31.10 -23.00 20.12
C GLY A 347 32.50 -23.55 19.80
N MET A 348 32.77 -23.89 18.54
CA MET A 348 34.09 -24.34 18.09
C MET A 348 35.16 -23.28 18.29
N ILE A 349 34.88 -22.02 17.90
CA ILE A 349 35.82 -20.91 18.11
C ILE A 349 36.05 -20.67 19.61
N GLY A 350 34.98 -20.75 20.42
CA GLY A 350 35.08 -20.68 21.87
C GLY A 350 36.00 -21.76 22.46
N VAL A 351 35.87 -23.01 22.02
CA VAL A 351 36.74 -24.12 22.44
C VAL A 351 38.20 -23.88 22.04
N VAL A 352 38.44 -23.34 20.85
CA VAL A 352 39.79 -22.97 20.39
C VAL A 352 40.39 -21.91 21.31
N ILE A 353 39.66 -20.83 21.58
CA ILE A 353 40.11 -19.75 22.47
C ILE A 353 40.36 -20.27 23.88
N GLU A 354 39.47 -21.11 24.40
CA GLU A 354 39.60 -21.74 25.71
C GLU A 354 40.88 -22.56 25.82
N ARG A 355 41.11 -23.46 24.85
CA ARG A 355 42.25 -24.37 24.85
C ARG A 355 43.58 -23.68 24.59
N CYS A 356 43.60 -22.62 23.78
CA CYS A 356 44.82 -21.96 23.34
C CYS A 356 45.21 -20.75 24.21
N VAL A 357 44.25 -20.08 24.85
CA VAL A 357 44.49 -18.81 25.55
C VAL A 357 44.01 -18.88 27.00
N ILE A 358 42.71 -19.03 27.22
CA ILE A 358 42.09 -18.80 28.54
C ILE A 358 42.59 -19.81 29.57
N ARG A 359 42.69 -21.10 29.20
CA ARG A 359 43.12 -22.16 30.12
C ARG A 359 44.49 -21.91 30.76
N PHE A 360 45.39 -21.22 30.06
CA PHE A 360 46.74 -20.91 30.55
C PHE A 360 46.78 -19.70 31.50
N LEU A 361 45.70 -18.91 31.55
CA LEU A 361 45.62 -17.66 32.29
C LEU A 361 44.65 -17.73 33.47
N TYR A 362 44.11 -18.92 33.78
CA TYR A 362 43.24 -19.12 34.93
C TYR A 362 43.89 -18.67 36.24
N GLY A 363 43.11 -17.99 37.08
CA GLY A 363 43.56 -17.37 38.33
C GLY A 363 44.24 -16.01 38.18
N ARG A 364 44.40 -15.49 36.94
CA ARG A 364 45.04 -14.18 36.66
C ARG A 364 44.04 -13.26 35.94
N PRO A 365 43.12 -12.60 36.67
CA PRO A 365 41.97 -11.89 36.06
C PRO A 365 42.38 -10.71 35.17
N LEU A 366 43.40 -9.93 35.56
CA LEU A 366 43.88 -8.79 34.76
C LEU A 366 44.50 -9.24 33.43
N GLU A 367 45.26 -10.34 33.45
CA GLU A 367 45.91 -10.87 32.26
C GLU A 367 44.91 -11.48 31.30
N THR A 368 43.88 -12.15 31.82
CA THR A 368 42.84 -12.69 30.96
C THR A 368 41.99 -11.59 30.31
N LEU A 369 41.77 -10.47 31.01
CA LEU A 369 41.13 -9.31 30.41
C LEU A 369 41.94 -8.75 29.23
N LEU A 370 43.26 -8.60 29.40
CA LEU A 370 44.13 -8.12 28.32
C LEU A 370 44.24 -9.11 27.16
N ALA A 371 44.30 -10.42 27.47
CA ALA A 371 44.33 -11.47 26.47
C ALA A 371 43.03 -11.54 25.65
N THR A 372 41.86 -11.46 26.31
CA THR A 372 40.56 -11.49 25.61
C THR A 372 40.32 -10.22 24.79
N TRP A 373 40.85 -9.07 25.22
CA TRP A 373 40.89 -7.88 24.37
C TRP A 373 41.76 -8.09 23.11
N GLY A 374 42.94 -8.70 23.26
CA GLY A 374 43.78 -9.07 22.12
C GLY A 374 43.10 -10.05 21.16
N VAL A 375 42.40 -11.05 21.69
CA VAL A 375 41.58 -11.98 20.89
C VAL A 375 40.47 -11.24 20.15
N SER A 376 39.80 -10.28 20.80
CA SER A 376 38.77 -9.47 20.15
C SER A 376 39.32 -8.75 18.91
N LEU A 377 40.49 -8.09 19.02
CA LEU A 377 41.13 -7.42 17.89
C LEU A 377 41.47 -8.38 16.74
N VAL A 378 41.96 -9.58 17.07
CA VAL A 378 42.28 -10.62 16.07
C VAL A 378 41.00 -11.07 15.36
N LEU A 379 39.91 -11.32 16.09
CA LEU A 379 38.64 -11.77 15.51
C LEU A 379 37.99 -10.68 14.65
N GLN A 380 37.98 -9.43 15.09
CA GLN A 380 37.51 -8.28 14.30
C GLN A 380 38.28 -8.18 12.99
N GLN A 381 39.62 -8.20 13.07
CA GLN A 381 40.46 -8.05 11.88
C GLN A 381 40.36 -9.25 10.95
N ALA A 382 40.24 -10.47 11.47
CA ALA A 382 40.03 -11.68 10.67
C ALA A 382 38.71 -11.57 9.89
N THR A 383 37.62 -11.22 10.58
CA THR A 383 36.29 -11.06 9.98
C THR A 383 36.31 -9.99 8.90
N ARG A 384 36.92 -8.83 9.17
CA ARG A 384 37.09 -7.76 8.19
C ARG A 384 37.93 -8.17 6.98
N THR A 385 38.93 -9.02 7.17
CA THR A 385 39.78 -9.52 6.08
C THR A 385 39.02 -10.50 5.19
N ILE A 386 38.13 -11.31 5.76
CA ILE A 386 37.33 -12.31 5.03
C ILE A 386 36.13 -11.66 4.32
N PHE A 387 35.39 -10.80 5.01
CA PHE A 387 34.10 -10.27 4.53
C PHE A 387 34.15 -8.80 4.07
N GLY A 388 35.28 -8.12 4.24
CA GLY A 388 35.44 -6.71 3.95
C GLY A 388 35.00 -5.79 5.09
N ALA A 389 35.12 -4.48 4.86
CA ALA A 389 34.75 -3.45 5.85
C ALA A 389 33.28 -2.96 5.70
N THR A 390 32.57 -3.40 4.67
CA THR A 390 31.17 -3.04 4.41
C THR A 390 30.21 -3.89 5.23
N ASN A 391 29.07 -3.31 5.58
CA ASN A 391 28.02 -4.04 6.29
C ASN A 391 27.41 -5.12 5.38
N GLN A 392 27.36 -6.37 5.86
CA GLN A 392 26.76 -7.50 5.17
C GLN A 392 25.33 -7.70 5.68
N GLN A 393 24.36 -7.63 4.76
CA GLN A 393 22.95 -7.74 5.11
C GLN A 393 22.46 -9.19 5.01
N VAL A 394 21.64 -9.59 5.98
CA VAL A 394 20.95 -10.88 6.01
C VAL A 394 19.48 -10.61 5.72
N THR A 395 18.93 -11.25 4.69
CA THR A 395 17.50 -11.11 4.36
C THR A 395 16.69 -11.95 5.32
N ALA A 396 15.73 -11.32 6.00
CA ALA A 396 14.78 -12.03 6.86
C ALA A 396 13.83 -12.91 6.01
N PRO A 397 13.38 -14.07 6.52
CA PRO A 397 12.39 -14.87 5.83
C PRO A 397 11.04 -14.16 5.66
N ASP A 398 10.24 -14.63 4.71
CA ASP A 398 8.97 -14.00 4.35
C ASP A 398 7.98 -13.92 5.52
N PHE A 399 7.98 -14.92 6.42
CA PHE A 399 7.09 -14.95 7.59
C PHE A 399 7.49 -13.96 8.72
N MET A 400 8.73 -13.47 8.72
CA MET A 400 9.20 -12.43 9.65
C MET A 400 9.18 -11.05 8.99
N SER A 401 9.15 -11.03 7.66
CA SER A 401 9.15 -9.82 6.85
C SER A 401 7.74 -9.24 6.76
N GLY A 402 7.68 -7.90 6.77
CA GLY A 402 6.43 -7.15 6.72
C GLY A 402 6.18 -6.32 7.97
N ALA A 403 5.08 -5.57 7.92
CA ALA A 403 4.63 -4.73 8.99
C ALA A 403 3.11 -4.61 8.97
N ILE A 404 2.53 -4.32 10.14
CA ILE A 404 1.17 -3.81 10.25
C ILE A 404 1.26 -2.29 10.26
N GLU A 405 0.61 -1.66 9.29
CA GLU A 405 0.49 -0.20 9.20
C GLU A 405 -0.91 0.20 9.67
N PHE A 406 -0.96 1.13 10.61
CA PHE A 406 -2.20 1.73 11.08
C PHE A 406 -2.39 3.09 10.40
N SER A 407 -3.65 3.51 10.21
CA SER A 407 -4.01 4.85 9.65
C SER A 407 -3.44 6.02 10.46
N THR A 408 -3.06 5.78 11.71
CA THR A 408 -2.42 6.73 12.63
C THR A 408 -0.95 7.00 12.30
N GLY A 409 -0.37 6.29 11.33
CA GLY A 409 1.05 6.34 10.98
C GLY A 409 1.93 5.43 11.86
N LEU A 410 1.33 4.66 12.77
CA LEU A 410 2.05 3.64 13.52
C LEU A 410 2.37 2.45 12.61
N VAL A 411 3.64 2.06 12.55
CA VAL A 411 4.11 0.88 11.81
C VAL A 411 4.76 -0.10 12.77
N LEU A 412 4.18 -1.29 12.90
CA LEU A 412 4.67 -2.39 13.72
C LEU A 412 5.29 -3.47 12.83
N THR A 413 6.62 -3.57 12.85
CA THR A 413 7.37 -4.54 12.03
C THR A 413 7.37 -5.93 12.65
N TYR A 414 7.10 -6.97 11.86
CA TYR A 414 7.01 -8.36 12.35
C TYR A 414 8.34 -8.92 12.84
N ASN A 415 9.46 -8.55 12.20
CA ASN A 415 10.81 -8.98 12.60
C ASN A 415 11.12 -8.75 14.09
N ARG A 416 10.57 -7.68 14.67
CA ARG A 416 10.76 -7.31 16.07
C ARG A 416 9.92 -8.14 17.03
N LEU A 417 8.75 -8.62 16.62
CA LEU A 417 7.89 -9.49 17.45
C LEU A 417 8.57 -10.83 17.73
N TRP A 418 9.31 -11.38 16.77
CA TRP A 418 10.03 -12.65 16.94
C TRP A 418 11.20 -12.58 17.93
N ILE A 419 11.69 -11.37 18.21
CA ILE A 419 12.80 -11.13 19.14
C ILE A 419 12.29 -11.00 20.58
N ILE A 420 11.09 -10.43 20.74
CA ILE A 420 10.42 -10.26 22.04
C ILE A 420 9.92 -11.61 22.51
#